data_AF-A0A7R8X345-F1
#
_entry.id   AF-A0A7R8X345-F1
#
_cell.length_a   1.000
_cell.length_b   1.000
_cell.length_c   1.000
_cell.angle_alpha   90.00
_cell.angle_beta   90.00
_cell.angle_gamma   90.00
#
_symmetry.space_group_name_H-M   'P 1'
#
loop_
_entity.id
_entity.type
_entity.pdbx_description
1 polymer ?
#
loop_
_entity_poly.entity_id
_entity_poly.type
_entity_poly.pdbx_seq_one_letter_code
_entity_poly.pdbx_strand_id
1 'polypeptide(L)'
;MYFYSKKVLHKPMLWILDRIVIPVASGAIFVRIGNLMNSEIIGKPTNSDYGFIFEKLGENFPRHPAQLYEAAGYLITFILLWYVYWKTDKREKLGYIFGLFMVMLWSVRLIVEFFKEAQVDARGDWELNT
;
A
#
# COMPACT_ATOMS: atom_id res chain seq x y z
N MET A 1 -0.59 -22.23 1.02
CA MET A 1 -0.01 -22.18 -0.35
C MET A 1 1.00 -23.28 -0.63
N TYR A 2 2.03 -23.47 0.21
CA TYR A 2 3.07 -24.50 0.02
C TYR A 2 2.50 -25.93 -0.14
N PHE A 3 1.64 -26.38 0.78
CA PHE A 3 1.02 -27.70 0.70
C PHE A 3 0.08 -27.86 -0.52
N TYR A 4 -0.59 -26.79 -0.94
CA TYR A 4 -1.51 -26.78 -2.07
C TYR A 4 -0.78 -26.86 -3.43
N SER A 5 0.34 -26.14 -3.55
CA SER A 5 1.26 -26.24 -4.70
C SER A 5 1.78 -27.67 -4.87
N LYS A 6 2.20 -28.31 -3.77
CA LYS A 6 2.82 -29.64 -3.79
C LYS A 6 1.83 -30.80 -4.00
N LYS A 7 0.59 -30.68 -3.52
CA LYS A 7 -0.39 -31.79 -3.55
C LYS A 7 -1.43 -31.70 -4.69
N VAL A 8 -1.72 -30.52 -5.22
CA VAL A 8 -2.84 -30.33 -6.17
C VAL A 8 -2.33 -29.79 -7.50
N LEU A 9 -1.64 -28.65 -7.47
CA LEU A 9 -1.35 -27.90 -8.70
C LEU A 9 -0.11 -28.38 -9.45
N HIS A 10 0.89 -28.94 -8.76
CA HIS A 10 2.20 -29.30 -9.32
C HIS A 10 2.89 -28.14 -10.07
N LYS A 11 2.58 -26.89 -9.69
CA LYS A 11 3.20 -25.66 -10.21
C LYS A 11 4.02 -24.98 -9.12
N PRO A 12 5.10 -24.26 -9.47
CA PRO A 12 5.92 -23.55 -8.49
C PRO A 12 5.11 -22.51 -7.72
N MET A 13 5.45 -22.30 -6.45
CA MET A 13 4.69 -21.41 -5.55
C MET A 13 4.57 -19.97 -6.06
N LEU A 14 5.58 -19.47 -6.78
CA LEU A 14 5.57 -18.14 -7.42
C LEU A 14 4.41 -17.97 -8.41
N TRP A 15 4.02 -19.03 -9.12
CA TRP A 15 2.88 -19.00 -10.04
C TRP A 15 1.56 -18.71 -9.33
N ILE A 16 1.42 -19.21 -8.10
CA ILE A 16 0.25 -18.99 -7.25
C ILE A 16 0.28 -17.56 -6.71
N LEU A 17 1.45 -17.10 -6.25
CA LEU A 17 1.63 -15.75 -5.74
C LEU A 17 1.27 -14.69 -6.82
N ASP A 18 1.74 -14.85 -8.05
CA ASP A 18 1.43 -13.94 -9.17
C ASP A 18 -0.08 -13.73 -9.40
N ARG A 19 -0.92 -14.72 -9.07
CA ARG A 19 -2.39 -14.62 -9.20
C ARG A 19 -3.05 -14.05 -7.97
N ILE A 20 -2.51 -14.32 -6.79
CA ILE A 20 -3.04 -13.85 -5.51
C ILE A 20 -2.71 -12.37 -5.29
N VAL A 21 -1.61 -11.85 -5.82
CA VAL A 21 -1.23 -10.45 -5.57
C VAL A 21 -2.25 -9.43 -6.12
N ILE A 22 -2.98 -9.78 -7.18
CA ILE A 22 -3.96 -8.89 -7.81
C ILE A 22 -5.13 -8.58 -6.85
N PRO A 23 -5.86 -9.58 -6.30
CA PRO A 23 -6.88 -9.32 -5.28
C PRO A 23 -6.30 -8.82 -3.95
N VAL A 24 -5.04 -9.14 -3.62
CA VAL A 24 -4.38 -8.58 -2.42
C VAL A 24 -4.16 -7.06 -2.58
N ALA A 25 -3.75 -6.60 -3.77
CA ALA A 25 -3.58 -5.18 -4.06
C ALA A 25 -4.90 -4.41 -3.95
N SER A 26 -6.02 -4.97 -4.41
CA SER A 26 -7.33 -4.34 -4.22
C SER A 26 -7.76 -4.32 -2.75
N GLY A 27 -7.54 -5.42 -2.02
CA GLY A 27 -7.79 -5.49 -0.58
C GLY A 27 -7.03 -4.43 0.22
N ALA A 28 -5.77 -4.15 -0.15
CA ALA A 28 -4.95 -3.13 0.51
C ALA A 28 -5.54 -1.71 0.41
N ILE A 29 -6.23 -1.39 -0.68
CA ILE A 29 -6.91 -0.09 -0.85
C ILE A 29 -8.02 0.06 0.18
N PHE A 30 -8.86 -0.96 0.33
CA PHE A 30 -9.97 -0.94 1.29
C PHE A 30 -9.48 -0.87 2.73
N VAL A 31 -8.38 -1.55 3.05
CA VAL A 31 -7.74 -1.41 4.38
C VAL A 31 -7.35 0.03 4.66
N ARG A 32 -6.76 0.74 3.68
CA ARG A 32 -6.36 2.15 3.87
C ARG A 32 -7.54 3.12 3.95
N ILE A 33 -8.61 2.85 3.21
CA ILE A 33 -9.87 3.61 3.36
C ILE A 33 -10.49 3.37 4.73
N GLY A 34 -10.47 2.13 5.24
CA GLY A 34 -10.91 1.81 6.60
C GLY A 34 -10.13 2.57 7.67
N ASN A 35 -8.79 2.66 7.53
CA ASN A 35 -7.95 3.44 8.45
C ASN A 35 -8.32 4.93 8.44
N LEU A 36 -8.66 5.50 7.27
CA LEU A 36 -9.14 6.87 7.15
C LEU A 36 -10.46 7.08 7.91
N MET A 37 -11.43 6.17 7.75
CA MET A 37 -12.71 6.23 8.47
C MET A 37 -12.55 6.09 9.99
N ASN A 38 -11.54 5.34 10.44
CA ASN A 38 -11.21 5.20 11.85
C ASN A 38 -10.30 6.31 12.38
N SER A 39 -9.81 7.23 11.54
CA SER A 39 -8.87 8.29 11.91
C SER A 39 -7.54 7.76 12.49
N GLU A 40 -7.03 6.67 11.92
CA GLU A 40 -5.78 6.01 12.37
C GLU A 40 -4.60 6.31 11.43
N ILE A 41 -3.38 6.39 11.97
CA ILE A 41 -2.12 6.60 11.21
C ILE A 41 -2.14 7.92 10.43
N ILE A 42 -2.31 9.02 11.18
CA ILE A 42 -2.41 10.37 10.64
C ILE A 42 -1.07 10.90 10.11
N GLY A 43 -1.15 11.80 9.13
CA GLY A 43 0.00 12.52 8.61
C GLY A 43 0.36 13.75 9.44
N LYS A 44 1.48 14.38 9.06
CA LYS A 44 1.96 15.61 9.70
C LYS A 44 0.94 16.76 9.56
N PRO A 45 0.91 17.72 10.50
CA PRO A 45 0.15 18.95 10.36
C PRO A 45 0.54 19.69 9.08
N THR A 46 -0.45 20.20 8.36
CA THR A 46 -0.25 21.02 7.17
C THR A 46 -0.89 22.38 7.37
N ASN A 47 -0.26 23.44 6.86
CA ASN A 47 -0.84 24.78 6.81
C ASN A 47 -1.57 25.06 5.48
N SER A 48 -1.87 23.99 4.71
CA SER A 48 -2.52 24.08 3.41
C SER A 48 -4.04 23.90 3.54
N ASP A 49 -4.80 24.63 2.73
CA ASP A 49 -6.27 24.57 2.64
C ASP A 49 -6.80 23.19 2.17
N TYR A 50 -5.92 22.31 1.69
CA TYR A 50 -6.25 20.95 1.22
C TYR A 50 -6.01 19.85 2.27
N GLY A 51 -5.78 20.22 3.54
CA GLY A 51 -5.61 19.22 4.59
C GLY A 51 -6.93 18.63 5.08
N PHE A 52 -6.87 17.41 5.58
CA PHE A 52 -8.01 16.69 6.13
C PHE A 52 -8.07 16.94 7.65
N ILE A 53 -9.21 17.43 8.14
CA ILE A 53 -9.44 17.66 9.57
C ILE A 53 -10.04 16.38 10.16
N PHE A 54 -9.33 15.80 11.13
CA PHE A 54 -9.80 14.59 11.81
C PHE A 54 -10.58 14.98 13.07
N GLU A 55 -11.87 15.29 12.91
CA GLU A 55 -12.76 15.73 14.01
C GLU A 55 -12.81 14.73 15.18
N LYS A 56 -12.67 13.43 14.91
CA LYS A 56 -12.65 12.37 15.93
C LYS A 56 -11.48 12.48 16.92
N LEU A 57 -10.38 13.12 16.54
CA LEU A 57 -9.21 13.33 17.38
C LEU A 57 -9.31 14.63 18.20
N GLY A 58 -10.35 15.45 17.98
CA GLY A 58 -10.51 16.75 18.65
C GLY A 58 -9.51 17.82 18.17
N GLU A 59 -8.81 17.57 17.06
CA GLU A 59 -7.84 18.48 16.48
C GLU A 59 -8.50 19.44 15.49
N ASN A 60 -8.20 20.73 15.62
CA ASN A 60 -8.77 21.80 14.79
C ASN A 60 -7.83 22.26 13.66
N PHE A 61 -6.75 21.52 13.40
CA PHE A 61 -5.78 21.85 12.36
C PHE A 61 -5.80 20.81 11.23
N PRO A 62 -5.61 21.25 9.96
CA PRO A 62 -5.55 20.34 8.83
C PRO A 62 -4.29 19.47 8.89
N ARG A 63 -4.42 18.18 8.57
CA ARG A 63 -3.29 17.24 8.43
C ARG A 63 -3.22 16.69 7.02
N HIS A 64 -2.03 16.26 6.59
CA HIS A 64 -1.89 15.52 5.34
C HIS A 64 -2.63 14.16 5.43
N PRO A 65 -3.58 13.85 4.52
CA PRO A 65 -4.28 12.56 4.51
C PRO A 65 -3.38 11.47 3.94
N ALA A 66 -2.34 11.08 4.67
CA ALA A 66 -1.36 10.08 4.25
C ALA A 66 -2.02 8.73 3.87
N GLN A 67 -3.13 8.37 4.52
CA GLN A 67 -3.89 7.16 4.20
C GLN A 67 -4.49 7.22 2.79
N LEU A 68 -4.95 8.39 2.34
CA LEU A 68 -5.47 8.58 0.99
C LEU A 68 -4.35 8.51 -0.05
N TYR A 69 -3.17 9.03 0.26
CA TYR A 69 -1.98 8.87 -0.57
C TYR A 69 -1.57 7.40 -0.70
N GLU A 70 -1.58 6.62 0.39
CA GLU A 70 -1.35 5.17 0.32
C GLU A 70 -2.41 4.45 -0.51
N ALA A 71 -3.69 4.77 -0.29
CA ALA A 71 -4.80 4.16 -1.03
C ALA A 71 -4.69 4.44 -2.53
N ALA A 72 -4.33 5.67 -2.92
CA ALA A 72 -4.08 6.04 -4.30
C ALA A 72 -2.87 5.29 -4.89
N GLY A 73 -1.77 5.17 -4.14
CA GLY A 73 -0.60 4.39 -4.55
C GLY A 73 -0.91 2.91 -4.78
N TYR A 74 -1.71 2.30 -3.90
CA TYR A 74 -2.16 0.91 -4.06
C TYR A 74 -3.18 0.76 -5.19
N LEU A 75 -4.01 1.77 -5.46
CA LEU A 75 -4.90 1.78 -6.62
C LEU A 75 -4.12 1.81 -7.93
N ILE A 76 -3.09 2.65 -8.04
CA ILE A 76 -2.20 2.67 -9.20
C ILE A 76 -1.50 1.32 -9.35
N THR A 77 -1.02 0.75 -8.24
CA THR A 77 -0.41 -0.59 -8.24
C THR A 77 -1.38 -1.65 -8.74
N PHE A 78 -2.64 -1.64 -8.28
CA PHE A 78 -3.68 -2.56 -8.72
C PHE A 78 -3.97 -2.41 -10.22
N ILE A 79 -4.19 -1.19 -10.72
CA ILE A 79 -4.46 -0.91 -12.13
C ILE A 79 -3.29 -1.39 -13.00
N LEU A 80 -2.06 -1.14 -12.58
CA LEU A 80 -0.87 -1.55 -13.30
C LEU A 80 -0.73 -3.07 -13.34
N LEU A 81 -0.93 -3.76 -12.22
CA LEU A 81 -0.90 -5.23 -12.17
C LEU A 81 -2.03 -5.84 -13.00
N TRP A 82 -3.23 -5.26 -12.95
CA TRP A 82 -4.37 -5.67 -13.77
C TRP A 82 -4.05 -5.50 -15.26
N TYR A 83 -3.49 -4.36 -15.65
CA TYR A 83 -3.09 -4.09 -17.02
C TYR A 83 -2.01 -5.07 -17.50
N VAL A 84 -0.96 -5.30 -16.71
CA VAL A 84 0.11 -6.25 -17.04
C VAL A 84 -0.44 -7.67 -17.18
N TYR A 85 -1.37 -8.06 -16.31
CA TYR A 85 -1.98 -9.39 -16.33
C TYR A 85 -2.86 -9.65 -17.57
N TRP A 86 -3.65 -8.65 -17.98
CA TRP A 86 -4.58 -8.79 -19.10
C TRP A 86 -3.96 -8.49 -20.47
N LYS A 87 -3.03 -7.54 -20.54
CA LYS A 87 -2.51 -7.04 -21.82
C LYS A 87 -1.19 -7.66 -22.23
N THR A 88 -0.48 -8.33 -21.33
CA THR A 88 0.89 -8.81 -21.59
C THR A 88 1.04 -10.31 -21.36
N ASP A 89 1.82 -10.99 -22.21
CA ASP A 89 2.24 -12.40 -21.99
C ASP A 89 3.16 -12.59 -20.78
N LYS A 90 3.49 -11.51 -20.06
CA LYS A 90 4.27 -11.55 -18.81
C LYS A 90 3.56 -12.30 -17.68
N ARG A 91 2.27 -12.62 -17.83
CA ARG A 91 1.56 -13.58 -16.96
C ARG A 91 2.17 -14.99 -17.00
N GLU A 92 2.85 -15.36 -18.08
CA GLU A 92 3.50 -16.66 -18.22
C GLU A 92 4.89 -16.70 -17.56
N LYS A 93 5.50 -15.53 -17.32
CA LYS A 93 6.79 -15.42 -16.64
C LYS A 93 6.59 -15.54 -15.12
N LEU A 94 7.01 -16.68 -14.60
CA LEU A 94 6.95 -17.02 -13.17
C LEU A 94 7.62 -15.96 -12.30
N GLY A 95 6.86 -15.42 -11.34
CA GLY A 95 7.32 -14.48 -10.33
C GLY A 95 7.40 -13.02 -10.79
N TYR A 96 7.08 -12.71 -12.05
CA TYR A 96 7.18 -11.34 -12.56
C TYR A 96 6.16 -10.40 -11.92
N ILE A 97 4.90 -10.84 -11.83
CA ILE A 97 3.80 -10.02 -11.31
C ILE A 97 3.98 -9.82 -9.80
N PHE A 98 4.38 -10.86 -9.08
CA PHE A 98 4.73 -10.78 -7.67
C PHE A 98 5.92 -9.84 -7.41
N GLY A 99 6.98 -9.94 -8.21
CA GLY A 99 8.13 -9.04 -8.10
C GLY A 99 7.75 -7.58 -8.35
N LEU A 100 6.93 -7.33 -9.38
CA LEU A 100 6.41 -6.00 -9.70
C LEU A 100 5.55 -5.44 -8.56
N PHE A 101 4.67 -6.26 -7.98
CA PHE A 101 3.88 -5.89 -6.81
C PHE A 101 4.79 -5.51 -5.63
N MET A 102 5.83 -6.29 -5.33
CA MET A 102 6.76 -6.00 -4.25
C MET A 102 7.47 -4.65 -4.44
N VAL A 103 8.01 -4.40 -5.63
CA VAL A 103 8.69 -3.13 -5.93
C VAL A 103 7.72 -1.96 -5.76
N MET A 104 6.52 -2.05 -6.33
CA MET A 104 5.52 -0.98 -6.22
C MET A 104 5.05 -0.76 -4.79
N LEU A 105 4.81 -1.82 -4.03
CA LEU A 105 4.40 -1.75 -2.62
C LEU A 105 5.45 -1.00 -1.79
N TRP A 106 6.73 -1.35 -1.93
CA TRP A 106 7.81 -0.71 -1.21
C TRP A 106 8.02 0.75 -1.64
N SER A 107 7.92 1.04 -2.94
CA SER A 107 8.00 2.42 -3.43
C SER A 107 6.91 3.31 -2.85
N VAL A 108 5.65 2.85 -2.84
CA VAL A 108 4.53 3.60 -2.23
C VAL A 108 4.79 3.81 -0.74
N ARG A 109 5.29 2.79 -0.03
CA ARG A 109 5.60 2.94 1.40
C ARG A 109 6.66 3.99 1.67
N LEU A 110 7.77 3.96 0.93
CA LEU A 110 8.84 4.93 1.11
C LEU A 110 8.36 6.35 0.84
N ILE A 111 7.59 6.57 -0.23
CA ILE A 111 7.07 7.89 -0.58
C ILE A 111 6.11 8.41 0.50
N VAL A 112 5.19 7.58 0.97
CA VAL A 112 4.17 8.00 1.94
C VAL A 112 4.75 8.19 3.34
N GLU A 113 5.80 7.47 3.71
CA GLU A 113 6.46 7.63 5.02
C GLU A 113 6.91 9.08 5.26
N PHE A 114 7.38 9.79 4.24
CA PHE A 114 7.76 11.21 4.35
C PHE A 114 6.62 12.14 4.77
N PHE A 115 5.37 11.75 4.51
CA PHE A 115 4.17 12.52 4.85
C PHE A 115 3.54 12.07 6.18
N LYS A 116 4.00 10.94 6.76
CA LYS A 116 3.50 10.41 8.01
C LYS A 116 4.20 11.05 9.19
N GLU A 117 3.46 11.19 10.29
CA GLU A 117 4.04 11.55 11.56
C GLU A 117 4.55 10.29 12.28
N ALA A 118 5.69 10.42 12.95
CA ALA A 118 6.25 9.33 13.73
C ALA A 118 5.33 9.03 14.93
N GLN A 119 4.66 7.88 14.92
CA GLN A 119 3.72 7.49 15.98
C GLN A 119 4.38 7.19 17.35
N VAL A 120 5.71 7.30 17.46
CA VAL A 120 6.46 7.06 18.69
C VAL A 120 7.53 8.14 18.81
N ASP A 121 7.50 8.93 19.90
CA ASP A 121 8.43 10.05 20.15
C ASP A 121 9.91 9.65 19.99
N ALA A 122 10.27 8.43 20.43
CA ALA A 122 11.63 7.90 20.33
C ALA A 122 12.13 7.63 18.88
N ARG A 123 11.26 7.73 17.87
CA ARG A 123 11.64 7.66 16.45
C ARG A 123 11.95 9.03 15.84
N GLY A 124 11.59 10.14 16.48
CA GLY A 124 11.86 11.50 15.98
C GLY A 124 13.36 11.81 15.82
N ASP A 125 14.22 11.12 16.58
CA ASP A 125 15.67 11.34 16.57
C ASP A 125 16.44 10.54 15.50
N TRP A 126 15.76 9.78 14.65
CA TRP A 126 16.42 9.00 13.59
C TRP A 126 16.74 9.86 12.37
N GLU A 127 17.96 9.76 11.82
CA GLU A 127 18.42 10.60 10.70
C GLU A 127 17.57 10.52 9.42
N LEU A 128 16.74 9.49 9.27
CA LEU A 128 15.82 9.31 8.14
C LEU A 128 14.40 9.85 8.41
N ASN A 129 14.18 10.44 9.58
CA ASN A 129 12.89 10.96 10.00
C ASN A 129 12.90 12.49 9.94
N THR A 130 12.88 13.04 8.72
CA THR A 130 12.41 14.42 8.47
C THR A 130 10.93 14.52 8.75
#